data_AF-A0A7S3YB36-F1
#
_entry.id   AF-A0A7S3YB36-F1
#
_cell.length_a   1.000
_cell.length_b   1.000
_cell.length_c   1.000
_cell.angle_alpha   90.00
_cell.angle_beta   90.00
_cell.angle_gamma   90.00
#
_symmetry.space_group_name_H-M   'P 1'
#
loop_
_entity.id
_entity.type
_entity.pdbx_description
1 polymer ?
#
loop_
_entity_poly.entity_id
_entity_poly.type
_entity_poly.pdbx_seq_one_letter_code
_entity_poly.pdbx_strand_id
1 'polypeptide(L)'
;TVNKEAKNSEEPRGVLQAYRVFETKVKEEMEACITCVKEDDEKAMLEAKIQAALIEQNNNAIKVTSSGTEGRAKEKYFAGGKWRVLERCKWWESYVGEPLVVCGHYWRRFAPKDPKLVQGFQP
;
A
#
# COMPACT_ATOMS: atom_id res chain seq x y z
N THR A 1 -35.79 -6.44 -48.91
CA THR A 1 -34.52 -6.52 -49.68
C THR A 1 -33.41 -6.71 -48.67
N VAL A 2 -32.68 -7.83 -48.78
CA VAL A 2 -31.93 -8.46 -47.67
C VAL A 2 -30.60 -7.75 -47.39
N ASN A 3 -30.39 -7.40 -46.12
CA ASN A 3 -29.12 -7.00 -45.52
C ASN A 3 -28.05 -8.09 -45.66
N LYS A 4 -26.84 -7.73 -46.12
CA LYS A 4 -25.61 -8.49 -45.84
C LYS A 4 -24.48 -7.52 -45.55
N GLU A 5 -24.31 -7.20 -44.28
CA GLU A 5 -23.05 -6.74 -43.71
C GLU A 5 -22.05 -7.90 -43.85
N ALA A 6 -21.17 -7.81 -44.84
CA ALA A 6 -20.04 -8.71 -44.97
C ALA A 6 -18.99 -8.31 -43.93
N LYS A 7 -19.07 -8.90 -42.73
CA LYS A 7 -17.93 -9.01 -41.83
C LYS A 7 -16.89 -9.87 -42.53
N ASN A 8 -15.97 -9.21 -43.23
CA ASN A 8 -14.84 -9.85 -43.89
C ASN A 8 -13.80 -10.20 -42.81
N SER A 9 -14.07 -11.27 -42.05
CA SER A 9 -13.02 -11.99 -41.31
C SER A 9 -12.25 -12.80 -42.35
N GLU A 10 -11.25 -12.19 -42.99
CA GLU A 10 -10.37 -12.93 -43.89
C GLU A 10 -9.63 -14.00 -43.08
N GLU A 11 -10.09 -15.25 -43.22
CA GLU A 11 -9.36 -16.41 -42.74
C GLU A 11 -7.96 -16.41 -43.38
N PRO A 12 -6.91 -16.74 -42.61
CA PRO A 12 -5.53 -16.67 -43.09
C PRO A 12 -5.36 -17.52 -44.35
N ARG A 13 -5.03 -16.88 -45.47
CA ARG A 13 -4.86 -17.52 -46.79
C ARG A 13 -3.55 -18.31 -46.80
N GLY A 14 -3.61 -19.52 -46.25
CA GLY A 14 -2.53 -20.51 -46.31
C GLY A 14 -2.04 -20.95 -44.94
N VAL A 15 -1.62 -22.23 -44.88
CA VAL A 15 -1.20 -22.90 -43.64
C VAL A 15 -0.09 -22.15 -42.90
N LEU A 16 0.88 -21.58 -43.63
CA LEU A 16 1.96 -20.80 -43.03
C LEU A 16 1.47 -19.51 -42.36
N GLN A 17 0.47 -18.84 -42.92
CA GLN A 17 -0.09 -17.63 -42.32
C GLN A 17 -0.92 -17.99 -41.08
N ALA A 18 -1.71 -19.05 -41.16
CA ALA A 18 -2.47 -19.58 -40.01
C ALA A 18 -1.52 -19.97 -38.86
N TYR A 19 -0.42 -20.64 -39.19
CA TYR A 19 0.61 -21.04 -38.22
C TYR A 19 1.30 -19.84 -37.57
N ARG A 20 1.66 -18.79 -38.32
CA ARG A 20 2.23 -17.55 -37.75
C ARG A 20 1.26 -16.83 -36.81
N VAL A 21 -0.02 -16.74 -37.19
CA VAL A 21 -1.05 -16.14 -36.34
C VAL A 21 -1.20 -16.94 -35.04
N PHE A 22 -1.19 -18.27 -35.14
CA PHE A 22 -1.19 -19.14 -33.97
C PHE A 22 0.05 -18.94 -33.08
N GLU A 23 1.26 -18.91 -33.66
CA GLU A 23 2.50 -18.68 -32.91
C GLU A 23 2.48 -17.34 -32.16
N THR A 24 2.06 -16.25 -32.82
CA THR A 24 1.94 -14.94 -32.17
C THR A 24 0.94 -14.99 -31.02
N LYS A 25 -0.23 -15.59 -31.24
CA LYS A 25 -1.26 -15.69 -30.20
C LYS A 25 -0.77 -16.50 -28.99
N VAL A 26 -0.15 -17.65 -29.22
CA VAL A 26 0.42 -18.48 -28.14
C VAL A 26 1.51 -17.71 -27.41
N LYS A 27 2.37 -16.97 -28.12
CA LYS A 27 3.42 -16.16 -27.52
C LYS A 27 2.85 -15.05 -26.63
N GLU A 28 1.85 -14.32 -27.11
CA GLU A 28 1.17 -13.26 -26.35
C GLU A 28 0.47 -13.83 -25.10
N GLU A 29 -0.23 -14.96 -25.22
CA GLU A 29 -0.89 -15.64 -24.09
C GLU A 29 0.14 -16.12 -23.06
N MET A 30 1.26 -16.68 -23.50
CA MET A 30 2.35 -17.10 -22.62
C MET A 30 3.04 -15.91 -21.93
N GLU A 31 3.29 -14.82 -22.64
CA GLU A 31 3.88 -13.61 -22.08
C GLU A 31 2.97 -12.95 -21.03
N ALA A 32 1.65 -12.90 -21.31
CA ALA A 32 0.66 -12.44 -20.35
C ALA A 32 0.64 -13.32 -19.10
N CYS A 33 0.63 -14.65 -19.27
CA CYS A 33 0.68 -15.60 -18.16
C CYS A 33 1.95 -15.42 -17.31
N ILE A 34 3.12 -15.34 -17.93
CA ILE A 34 4.40 -15.11 -17.24
C ILE A 34 4.38 -13.78 -16.47
N THR A 35 3.79 -12.73 -17.04
CA THR A 35 3.72 -11.42 -16.39
C THR A 35 2.83 -11.47 -15.16
N CYS A 36 1.62 -12.04 -15.25
CA CYS A 36 0.72 -12.18 -14.11
C CYS A 36 1.36 -13.02 -12.98
N VAL A 37 2.02 -14.13 -13.31
CA VAL A 37 2.71 -14.96 -12.31
C VAL A 37 3.81 -14.18 -11.59
N LYS A 38 4.60 -13.36 -12.32
CA LYS A 38 5.62 -12.50 -11.71
C LYS A 38 5.03 -11.46 -10.77
N GLU A 39 3.93 -10.82 -11.15
CA GLU A 39 3.24 -9.83 -10.32
C GLU A 39 2.71 -10.46 -9.01
N ASP A 40 2.13 -11.66 -9.10
CA ASP A 40 1.66 -12.42 -7.94
C ASP A 40 2.81 -12.81 -7.00
N ASP A 41 3.93 -13.30 -7.56
CA ASP A 41 5.13 -13.65 -6.80
C ASP A 41 5.74 -12.42 -6.09
N GLU A 42 5.83 -11.28 -6.78
CA GLU A 42 6.33 -10.03 -6.19
C GLU A 42 5.44 -9.55 -5.04
N LYS A 43 4.12 -9.64 -5.21
CA LYS A 43 3.15 -9.28 -4.18
C LYS A 43 3.26 -10.22 -2.97
N ALA A 44 3.37 -11.53 -3.19
CA ALA A 44 3.56 -12.50 -2.11
C ALA A 44 4.87 -12.25 -1.35
N MET A 45 5.96 -11.97 -2.06
CA MET A 45 7.24 -11.64 -1.45
C MET A 45 7.19 -10.33 -0.65
N LEU A 46 6.50 -9.30 -1.16
CA LEU A 46 6.29 -8.06 -0.43
C LEU A 46 5.49 -8.29 0.85
N GLU A 47 4.42 -9.09 0.79
CA GLU A 47 3.60 -9.43 1.95
C GLU A 47 4.40 -10.19 3.01
N ALA A 48 5.25 -11.14 2.60
CA ALA A 48 6.15 -11.85 3.50
C ALA A 48 7.12 -10.89 4.22
N LYS A 49 7.67 -9.90 3.49
CA LYS A 49 8.55 -8.87 4.06
C LYS A 49 7.81 -7.97 5.06
N ILE A 50 6.58 -7.57 4.73
CA ILE A 50 5.69 -6.80 5.62
C ILE A 50 5.47 -7.57 6.92
N GLN A 51 5.10 -8.85 6.81
CA GLN A 51 4.81 -9.68 7.97
C GLN A 51 6.06 -9.89 8.86
N ALA A 52 7.22 -10.16 8.26
CA ALA A 52 8.47 -10.29 8.98
C ALA A 52 8.83 -9.00 9.74
N ALA A 53 8.70 -7.84 9.09
CA ALA A 53 8.98 -6.54 9.71
C ALA A 53 8.02 -6.21 10.85
N LEU A 54 6.73 -6.54 10.70
CA LEU A 54 5.74 -6.38 11.78
C LEU A 54 6.07 -7.25 12.99
N ILE A 55 6.47 -8.51 12.77
CA ILE A 55 6.90 -9.41 13.85
C ILE A 55 8.14 -8.82 14.54
N GLU A 56 9.14 -8.39 13.79
CA GLU A 56 10.38 -7.82 14.35
C GLU A 56 10.13 -6.56 15.17
N GLN A 57 9.21 -5.70 14.73
CA GLN A 57 8.85 -4.47 15.41
C GLN A 57 7.99 -4.73 16.65
N ASN A 58 6.89 -5.46 16.48
CA ASN A 58 5.84 -5.57 17.49
C ASN A 58 6.12 -6.66 18.54
N ASN A 59 6.98 -7.65 18.25
CA ASN A 59 7.42 -8.62 19.26
C ASN A 59 8.69 -8.18 20.01
N ASN A 60 9.26 -7.01 19.69
CA ASN A 60 10.38 -6.45 20.41
C ASN A 60 9.89 -5.40 21.43
N ALA A 61 9.88 -5.77 22.70
CA ALA A 61 9.41 -4.90 23.78
C ALA A 61 10.12 -3.53 23.81
N ILE A 62 11.42 -3.48 23.53
CA ILE A 62 12.18 -2.21 23.52
C ILE A 62 11.66 -1.30 22.40
N LYS A 63 11.45 -1.83 21.19
CA LYS A 63 10.95 -1.04 20.06
C LYS A 63 9.51 -0.59 20.28
N VAL A 64 8.65 -1.48 20.80
CA VAL A 64 7.26 -1.15 21.14
C VAL A 64 7.20 -0.06 22.21
N THR A 65 7.94 -0.18 23.30
CA THR A 65 7.90 0.80 24.39
C THR A 65 8.49 2.15 23.98
N SER A 66 9.59 2.17 23.22
CA SER A 66 10.26 3.43 22.84
C SER A 66 9.57 4.16 21.69
N SER A 67 8.87 3.44 20.82
CA SER A 67 8.43 4.00 19.54
C SER A 67 6.99 3.65 19.16
N GLY A 68 6.33 2.76 19.92
CA GLY A 68 5.00 2.26 19.62
C GLY A 68 5.01 1.10 18.62
N THR A 69 3.84 0.48 18.47
CA THR A 69 3.60 -0.58 17.48
C THR A 69 3.46 -0.02 16.08
N GLU A 70 3.73 -0.86 15.08
CA GLU A 70 3.47 -0.55 13.66
C GLU A 70 2.37 -1.44 13.10
N GLY A 71 1.72 -0.94 12.05
CA GLY A 71 0.69 -1.63 11.26
C GLY A 71 0.92 -1.44 9.77
N ARG A 72 0.14 -2.14 8.95
CA ARG A 72 0.14 -1.94 7.48
C ARG A 72 -0.35 -0.53 7.17
N ALA A 73 0.42 0.19 6.36
CA ALA A 73 -0.01 1.49 5.87
C ALA A 73 -1.14 1.29 4.84
N LYS A 74 -2.14 2.18 4.85
CA LYS A 74 -3.21 2.16 3.83
C LYS A 74 -2.66 2.27 2.42
N GLU A 75 -1.65 3.12 2.24
CA GLU A 75 -0.96 3.36 0.98
C GLU A 75 0.55 3.47 1.21
N LYS A 76 1.33 3.13 0.18
CA LYS A 76 2.78 3.24 0.20
C LYS A 76 3.17 4.72 0.20
N TYR A 77 4.03 5.13 1.13
CA TYR A 77 4.43 6.53 1.28
C TYR A 77 5.95 6.68 1.41
N PHE A 78 6.48 7.83 1.01
CA PHE A 78 7.91 8.10 1.07
C PHE A 78 8.27 8.85 2.36
N ALA A 79 9.16 8.29 3.18
CA ALA A 79 9.59 8.93 4.43
C ALA A 79 10.99 8.49 4.82
N GLY A 80 11.79 9.42 5.37
CA GLY A 80 13.15 9.10 5.85
C GLY A 80 14.04 8.48 4.76
N GLY A 81 13.92 8.96 3.51
CA GLY A 81 14.76 8.52 2.38
C GLY A 81 14.37 7.19 1.74
N LYS A 82 13.26 6.56 2.13
CA LYS A 82 12.79 5.31 1.52
C LYS A 82 11.27 5.23 1.44
N TRP A 83 10.80 4.40 0.52
CA TRP A 83 9.41 4.01 0.47
C TRP A 83 9.07 3.09 1.65
N ARG A 84 7.95 3.36 2.32
CA ARG A 84 7.39 2.57 3.41
C ARG A 84 6.02 2.04 3.04
N VAL A 85 5.75 0.84 3.55
CA VAL A 85 4.47 0.13 3.47
C VAL A 85 3.91 -0.17 4.86
N LEU A 86 4.64 0.26 5.90
CA LEU A 86 4.27 0.15 7.31
C LEU A 86 4.23 1.56 7.90
N GLU A 87 3.29 1.78 8.82
CA GLU A 87 3.15 3.03 9.56
C GLU A 87 2.96 2.76 11.07
N ARG A 88 3.26 3.77 11.90
CA ARG A 88 3.07 3.66 13.35
C ARG A 88 1.58 3.73 13.69
N CYS A 89 1.13 2.84 14.56
CA CYS A 89 -0.22 2.89 15.08
C CYS A 89 -0.40 4.13 15.96
N LYS A 90 -1.41 4.93 15.63
CA LYS A 90 -1.83 6.07 16.43
C LYS A 90 -2.61 5.56 17.64
N TRP A 91 -1.89 5.11 18.67
CA TRP A 91 -2.49 4.47 19.85
C TRP A 91 -3.63 5.29 20.48
N TRP A 92 -3.59 6.61 20.35
CA TRP A 92 -4.61 7.53 20.86
C TRP A 92 -5.97 7.39 20.14
N GLU A 93 -6.02 6.88 18.91
CA GLU A 93 -7.28 6.66 18.19
C GLU A 93 -8.09 5.48 18.78
N SER A 94 -7.43 4.57 19.50
CA SER A 94 -8.06 3.40 20.13
C SER A 94 -7.94 3.38 21.66
N TYR A 95 -7.52 4.50 22.26
CA TYR A 95 -7.38 4.60 23.71
C TYR A 95 -8.75 4.84 24.36
N VAL A 96 -9.15 3.94 25.26
CA VAL A 96 -10.46 3.94 25.94
C VAL A 96 -10.40 4.38 27.41
N GLY A 97 -9.22 4.72 27.91
CA GLY A 97 -9.07 5.20 29.28
C GLY A 97 -9.47 6.66 29.43
N GLU A 98 -9.49 7.14 30.68
CA GLU A 98 -9.66 8.56 30.97
C GLU A 98 -8.62 9.40 30.21
N PRO A 99 -9.01 10.52 29.57
CA PRO A 99 -8.10 11.38 28.83
C PRO A 99 -6.91 11.81 29.70
N LEU A 100 -5.73 11.26 29.40
CA LEU A 100 -4.48 11.69 30.02
C LEU A 100 -3.83 12.76 29.14
N VAL A 101 -3.57 13.93 29.70
CA VAL A 101 -2.79 14.96 29.03
C VAL A 101 -1.32 14.52 29.04
N VAL A 102 -0.84 13.96 27.93
CA VAL A 102 0.57 13.59 27.76
C VAL A 102 1.33 14.78 27.14
N CYS A 103 2.07 15.52 27.97
CA CYS A 103 2.93 16.61 27.50
C CYS A 103 4.21 16.04 26.85
N GLY A 104 4.31 16.11 25.52
CA GLY A 104 5.52 15.76 24.76
C GLY A 104 6.46 16.97 24.52
N HIS A 105 7.65 16.69 23.97
CA HIS A 105 8.73 17.67 23.70
C HIS A 105 8.32 18.89 22.83
N TYR A 106 7.19 18.81 22.11
CA TYR A 106 6.63 19.90 21.31
C TYR A 106 5.44 20.64 21.98
N TRP A 107 5.12 20.34 23.23
CA TRP A 107 3.97 20.95 23.95
C TRP A 107 4.14 22.47 24.16
N ARG A 108 5.37 23.00 24.09
CA ARG A 108 5.61 24.45 24.16
C ARG A 108 6.07 24.99 22.82
N ARG A 109 5.13 25.19 21.90
CA ARG A 109 5.26 26.32 20.97
C ARG A 109 4.63 27.51 21.68
N PHE A 110 5.43 28.26 22.43
CA PHE A 110 5.01 29.58 22.92
C PHE A 110 4.84 30.48 21.70
N ALA A 111 3.63 30.52 21.13
CA ALA A 111 3.24 31.68 20.35
C ALA A 111 3.23 32.92 21.27
N PRO A 112 3.45 34.13 20.73
CA PRO A 112 3.62 35.33 21.54
C PRO A 112 2.43 35.52 22.47
N LYS A 113 2.70 35.93 23.72
CA LYS A 113 1.73 36.16 24.78
C LYS A 113 0.58 37.05 24.30
N ASP A 114 -0.60 36.48 24.09
CA ASP A 114 -1.84 37.23 24.23
C ASP A 114 -2.42 36.93 25.63
N PRO A 115 -2.41 37.88 26.58
CA PRO A 115 -2.77 37.62 27.98
C PRO A 115 -4.22 37.18 28.22
N LYS A 116 -5.08 37.20 27.19
CA LYS A 116 -6.53 37.00 27.33
C LYS A 116 -7.02 35.56 27.12
N LEU A 117 -6.14 34.63 26.71
CA LEU A 117 -6.56 33.27 26.33
C LEU A 117 -6.40 32.21 27.43
N VAL A 118 -5.98 32.60 28.64
CA VAL A 118 -5.77 31.67 29.78
C VAL A 118 -6.81 31.91 30.88
N GLN A 119 -8.09 31.95 30.52
CA GLN A 119 -9.19 31.85 31.49
C GLN A 119 -10.15 30.75 31.05
N GLY A 120 -10.29 29.73 31.88
CA GLY A 120 -11.39 28.77 31.75
C GLY A 120 -11.04 27.28 31.82
N PHE A 121 -9.77 26.88 31.98
CA PHE A 121 -9.50 25.47 32.27
C PHE A 121 -9.90 25.17 33.72
N GLN A 122 -11.01 24.45 33.91
CA GLN A 122 -11.34 23.79 35.16
C GLN A 122 -11.21 22.27 34.97
N PRO A 123 -10.55 21.56 35.90
CA PRO A 123 -10.27 20.13 35.81
C PRO A 123 -11.53 19.27 35.89
#